data_AF-A0A840DT04-F1
#
_entry.id   AF-A0A840DT04-F1
#
_cell.length_a   1.000
_cell.length_b   1.000
_cell.length_c   1.000
_cell.angle_alpha   90.00
_cell.angle_beta   90.00
_cell.angle_gamma   90.00
#
_symmetry.space_group_name_H-M   'P 1'
#
loop_
_entity.id
_entity.type
_entity.pdbx_description
1 polymer ?
#
loop_
_entity_poly.entity_id
_entity_poly.type
_entity_poly.pdbx_seq_one_letter_code
_entity_poly.pdbx_strand_id
1 'polypeptide(L)'
;MSLMTGALGKVPIAICVTPEVLDNRPIACFQNGDIVFFDVSGSKIILLEDLEKFNTQTIIFLDRSKNKPGVGCELFHIFLSIL
;
A
#
# COMPACT_ATOMS: atom_id res chain seq x y z
N MET A 1 9.64 12.09 13.20
CA MET A 1 8.59 11.06 13.23
C MET A 1 7.24 11.74 13.38
N SER A 2 6.73 12.35 12.31
CA SER A 2 5.36 12.88 12.27
C SER A 2 4.45 11.72 11.88
N LEU A 3 3.73 11.17 12.85
CA LEU A 3 2.56 10.32 12.55
C LEU A 3 1.67 11.04 11.53
N MET A 4 1.02 10.31 10.63
CA MET A 4 -0.13 10.79 9.86
C MET A 4 -1.27 11.12 10.84
N THR A 5 -1.16 12.26 11.51
CA THR A 5 -2.14 12.82 12.43
C THR A 5 -3.27 13.43 11.61
N GLY A 6 -4.07 12.60 10.92
CA GLY A 6 -5.46 12.80 10.46
C GLY A 6 -5.91 14.13 9.81
N ALA A 7 -5.06 15.13 9.63
CA ALA A 7 -5.45 16.50 9.33
C ALA A 7 -4.30 17.26 8.68
N LEU A 8 -3.83 16.79 7.52
CA LEU A 8 -3.03 17.61 6.63
C LEU A 8 -3.98 18.30 5.64
N GLY A 9 -4.68 19.35 6.09
CA GLY A 9 -5.80 19.95 5.36
C GLY A 9 -5.47 20.67 4.03
N LYS A 10 -4.22 20.59 3.56
CA LYS A 10 -3.77 21.24 2.31
C LYS A 10 -3.37 20.26 1.21
N VAL A 11 -3.14 18.99 1.55
CA VAL A 11 -2.69 17.97 0.59
C VAL A 11 -3.68 16.82 0.63
N PRO A 12 -4.19 16.35 -0.51
CA PRO A 12 -5.04 15.16 -0.52
C PRO A 12 -4.24 13.94 -0.03
N ILE A 13 -4.86 13.15 0.84
CA ILE A 13 -4.26 11.91 1.37
C ILE A 13 -5.24 10.78 1.17
N ALA A 14 -4.79 9.71 0.52
CA ALA A 14 -5.44 8.41 0.59
C ALA A 14 -4.79 7.58 1.70
N ILE A 15 -5.59 7.20 2.69
CA ILE A 15 -5.20 6.31 3.78
C ILE A 15 -6.09 5.08 3.76
N CYS A 16 -5.60 3.97 4.32
CA CYS A 16 -6.34 2.71 4.37
C CYS A 16 -6.80 2.23 2.98
N VAL A 17 -5.91 2.36 1.98
CA VAL A 17 -6.19 1.88 0.62
C VAL A 17 -6.24 0.36 0.62
N THR A 18 -7.33 -0.17 0.07
CA THR A 18 -7.58 -1.60 -0.07
C THR A 18 -7.70 -1.90 -1.55
N PRO A 19 -7.14 -3.01 -2.05
CA PRO A 19 -6.46 -4.06 -1.29
C PRO A 19 -5.03 -3.69 -0.83
N GLU A 20 -4.55 -4.35 0.21
CA GLU A 20 -3.16 -4.21 0.67
C GLU A 20 -2.17 -4.80 -0.34
N VAL A 21 -0.94 -4.26 -0.36
CA VAL A 21 0.19 -4.75 -1.18
C VAL A 21 0.40 -6.26 -1.05
N LEU A 22 0.26 -6.81 0.16
CA LEU A 22 0.51 -8.21 0.48
C LEU A 22 -0.47 -9.18 -0.19
N ASP A 23 -1.66 -8.74 -0.54
CA ASP A 23 -2.67 -9.56 -1.20
C ASP A 23 -2.42 -9.70 -2.73
N ASN A 24 -1.22 -9.32 -3.22
CA ASN A 24 -0.82 -9.30 -4.64
C ASN A 24 -1.74 -8.42 -5.51
N ARG A 25 -1.85 -7.14 -5.14
CA ARG A 25 -2.91 -6.24 -5.64
C ARG A 25 -2.32 -4.98 -6.26
N PRO A 26 -3.13 -4.14 -6.95
CA PRO A 26 -2.63 -3.11 -7.86
C PRO A 26 -1.62 -2.14 -7.29
N ILE A 27 -1.71 -1.86 -6.00
CA ILE A 27 -0.81 -0.94 -5.31
C ILE A 27 0.61 -1.49 -5.15
N ALA A 28 0.79 -2.81 -5.27
CA ALA A 28 2.09 -3.47 -5.21
C ALA A 28 2.93 -3.26 -6.48
N CYS A 29 2.29 -2.90 -7.60
CA CYS A 29 2.96 -2.67 -8.89
C CYS A 29 3.54 -1.25 -9.03
N PHE A 30 3.24 -0.33 -8.10
CA PHE A 30 3.70 1.05 -8.19
C PHE A 30 5.23 1.14 -8.18
N GLN A 31 5.76 1.95 -9.09
CA GLN A 31 7.18 2.25 -9.22
C GLN A 31 7.44 3.75 -9.20
N ASN A 32 8.68 4.10 -8.92
CA ASN A 32 9.12 5.49 -9.01
C ASN A 32 9.00 5.97 -10.46
N GLY A 33 8.31 7.08 -10.64
CA GLY A 33 8.07 7.68 -11.96
C GLY A 33 6.70 7.39 -12.55
N ASP A 34 5.91 6.52 -11.92
CA ASP A 34 4.53 6.28 -12.33
C ASP A 34 3.66 7.54 -12.20
N ILE A 35 2.75 7.71 -13.14
CA ILE A 35 1.80 8.82 -13.15
C ILE A 35 0.48 8.36 -12.54
N VAL A 36 0.02 9.08 -11.52
CA VAL A 36 -1.19 8.73 -10.78
C VAL A 36 -2.18 9.87 -10.89
N PHE A 37 -3.39 9.56 -11.33
CA PHE A 37 -4.52 10.49 -11.29
C PHE A 37 -5.28 10.33 -9.98
N PHE A 38 -5.42 11.43 -9.26
CA PHE A 38 -6.12 11.49 -7.99
C PHE A 38 -7.40 12.30 -8.12
N ASP A 39 -8.54 11.62 -8.19
CA ASP A 39 -9.86 12.22 -8.26
C ASP A 39 -10.51 12.27 -6.88
N VAL A 40 -10.40 13.43 -6.24
CA VAL A 40 -10.99 13.68 -4.92
C VAL A 40 -12.53 13.64 -4.99
N SER A 41 -13.12 14.14 -6.09
CA SER A 41 -14.57 14.26 -6.22
C SER A 41 -15.22 12.92 -6.53
N GLY A 42 -14.61 12.12 -7.40
CA GLY A 42 -15.06 10.77 -7.73
C GLY A 42 -14.58 9.69 -6.77
N SER A 43 -13.77 10.04 -5.75
CA SER A 43 -13.13 9.10 -4.81
C SER A 43 -12.34 7.98 -5.51
N LYS A 44 -11.55 8.34 -6.53
CA LYS A 44 -10.79 7.38 -7.34
C LYS A 44 -9.30 7.71 -7.37
N ILE A 45 -8.51 6.65 -7.39
CA ILE A 45 -7.07 6.70 -7.60
C ILE A 45 -6.79 5.79 -8.79
N ILE A 46 -6.20 6.36 -9.84
CA ILE A 46 -6.00 5.66 -11.10
C ILE A 46 -4.52 5.75 -11.46
N LEU A 47 -3.89 4.59 -11.62
CA LEU A 47 -2.56 4.50 -12.20
C LEU A 47 -2.68 4.67 -13.72
N LEU A 48 -2.03 5.68 -14.27
CA LEU A 48 -2.01 5.95 -15.71
C LEU A 48 -0.83 5.23 -16.34
N GLU A 49 -0.97 3.92 -16.50
CA GLU A 49 0.04 3.03 -17.05
C GLU A 49 -0.61 2.08 -18.07
N ASP A 50 0.19 1.58 -19.01
CA ASP A 50 -0.24 0.54 -19.93
C ASP A 50 -0.53 -0.78 -19.19
N LEU A 51 -1.63 -1.44 -19.56
CA LEU A 51 -2.13 -2.62 -18.86
C LEU A 51 -1.22 -3.85 -19.06
N GLU A 52 -0.51 -3.95 -20.18
CA GLU A 52 0.48 -5.01 -20.42
C GLU A 52 1.74 -4.79 -19.57
N LYS A 53 2.20 -3.54 -19.48
CA LYS A 53 3.30 -3.17 -18.58
C LYS A 53 2.95 -3.47 -17.12
N PHE A 54 1.74 -3.09 -16.70
CA PHE A 54 1.24 -3.35 -15.36
C PHE A 54 1.18 -4.84 -15.00
N ASN A 55 0.74 -5.69 -15.93
CA ASN A 55 0.63 -7.14 -15.71
C ASN A 55 1.98 -7.88 -15.73
N THR A 56 3.01 -7.30 -16.34
CA THR A 56 4.35 -7.91 -16.45
C THR A 56 5.34 -7.39 -15.41
N GLN A 57 4.95 -6.36 -14.65
CA GLN A 57 5.77 -5.78 -13.60
C GLN A 57 6.02 -6.78 -12.46
N THR A 58 7.29 -6.87 -12.05
CA THR A 58 7.70 -7.68 -10.90
C THR A 58 7.41 -6.91 -9.61
N ILE A 59 6.60 -7.51 -8.73
CA ILE A 59 6.33 -6.99 -7.40
C ILE A 59 7.54 -7.26 -6.49
N ILE A 60 8.06 -6.21 -5.86
CA ILE A 60 9.15 -6.32 -4.89
C ILE A 60 8.53 -6.33 -3.50
N PHE A 61 8.48 -7.50 -2.87
CA PHE A 61 8.04 -7.62 -1.49
C PHE A 61 9.16 -7.21 -0.53
N LEU A 62 8.81 -6.41 0.47
CA LEU A 62 9.72 -6.07 1.55
C LEU A 62 9.98 -7.31 2.42
N ASP A 63 11.25 -7.59 2.72
CA ASP A 63 11.64 -8.65 3.65
C ASP A 63 11.08 -8.36 5.06
N ARG A 64 10.16 -9.22 5.51
CA ARG A 64 9.49 -9.13 6.82
C ARG A 64 10.27 -9.79 7.95
N SER A 65 11.45 -10.38 7.69
CA SER A 65 12.30 -10.99 8.72
C SER A 65 12.68 -10.01 9.86
N LYS A 66 12.62 -8.69 9.58
CA LYS A 66 12.87 -7.64 10.57
C LYS A 66 11.74 -7.40 11.58
N ASN A 67 10.54 -7.97 11.38
CA ASN A 67 9.51 -7.98 12.41
C ASN A 67 9.92 -8.98 13.49
N LYS A 68 10.72 -8.49 14.45
CA LYS A 68 11.34 -9.34 15.47
C LYS A 68 10.25 -9.92 16.40
N PRO A 69 10.24 -11.24 16.64
CA PRO A 69 9.45 -11.81 17.72
C PRO A 69 9.94 -11.27 19.09
N GLY A 70 9.03 -11.14 20.04
CA GLY A 70 9.26 -10.56 21.36
C GLY A 70 8.24 -9.46 21.69
N VAL A 71 8.13 -9.12 22.98
CA VAL A 71 7.20 -8.14 23.57
C VAL A 71 5.70 -8.43 23.37
N GLY A 72 5.31 -9.67 23.07
CA GLY A 72 3.90 -10.06 22.93
C GLY A 72 3.34 -9.85 21.53
N CYS A 73 4.15 -9.39 20.56
CA CYS A 73 3.74 -9.30 19.16
C CYS A 73 3.41 -10.68 18.57
N GLU A 74 4.02 -11.76 19.07
CA GLU A 74 3.74 -13.13 18.64
C GLU A 74 2.27 -13.54 18.84
N LEU A 75 1.60 -12.99 19.87
CA LEU A 75 0.19 -13.27 20.17
C LEU A 75 -0.74 -12.81 19.04
N PHE A 76 -0.31 -11.83 18.24
CA PHE A 76 -1.10 -11.28 17.15
C PHE A 76 -0.85 -11.97 15.80
N HIS A 77 0.10 -12.90 15.71
CA HIS A 77 0.37 -13.63 14.47
C HIS A 77 -0.86 -14.39 13.96
N ILE A 78 -1.72 -14.87 14.86
CA ILE A 78 -2.97 -15.56 14.49
C ILE A 78 -3.89 -14.65 13.66
N PHE A 79 -3.98 -13.36 14.00
CA PHE A 79 -4.80 -12.40 13.24
C PHE A 79 -4.17 -12.04 11.89
N LEU A 80 -2.85 -12.12 11.78
CA LEU A 80 -2.10 -11.81 10.55
C LEU A 80 -2.02 -13.00 9.57
N SER A 81 -2.29 -14.22 10.04
CA SER A 81 -2.16 -15.46 9.27
C SER A 81 -3.45 -15.90 8.57
N ILE A 82 -4.57 -15.17 8.79
CA ILE A 82 -5.89 -15.44 8.20
C ILE A 82 -6.12 -14.59 6.92
N LEU A 83 -5.14 -13.80 6.49
CA LEU A 83 -5.19 -13.08 5.22
C LEU A 83 -4.97 -14.03 4.03
#